data_AF-A0A2E0XAT1-F1
#
_entry.id   AF-A0A2E0XAT1-F1
#
_cell.length_a   1.000
_cell.length_b   1.000
_cell.length_c   1.000
_cell.angle_alpha   90.00
_cell.angle_beta   90.00
_cell.angle_gamma   90.00
#
_symmetry.space_group_name_H-M   'P 1'
#
loop_
_entity.id
_entity.type
_entity.pdbx_description
1 polymer ?
#
loop_
_entity_poly.entity_id
_entity_poly.type
_entity_poly.pdbx_seq_one_letter_code
_entity_poly.pdbx_strand_id
1 'polypeptide(L)' 'MASDIQQIETIRSQTLAQLAELRAAPKPTYAIDGQSVSWTAYVESLQRTVDWCDAKLADGQPYEIRTQGTT' A
#
# COMPACT_ATOMS: atom_id res chain seq x y z
N MET A 1 -12.26 12.79 16.50
CA MET A 1 -11.33 11.68 16.14
C MET A 1 -11.54 11.36 14.67
N ALA A 2 -10.47 11.13 13.92
CA ALA A 2 -10.59 10.59 12.56
C ALA A 2 -11.15 9.16 12.63
N SER A 3 -12.00 8.78 11.68
CA SER A 3 -12.48 7.40 11.57
C SER A 3 -11.36 6.48 11.08
N ASP A 4 -11.45 5.19 11.38
CA ASP A 4 -10.47 4.19 10.93
C ASP A 4 -10.31 4.21 9.40
N ILE A 5 -11.40 4.43 8.65
CA ILE A 5 -11.37 4.58 7.19
C ILE A 5 -10.52 5.80 6.78
N GLN A 6 -10.73 6.96 7.40
CA GLN A 6 -9.94 8.17 7.11
C GLN A 6 -8.46 7.97 7.44
N GLN A 7 -8.15 7.20 8.48
CA GLN A 7 -6.77 6.86 8.82
C GLN A 7 -6.14 5.96 7.75
N ILE A 8 -6.86 4.94 7.27
CA ILE A 8 -6.39 4.05 6.20
C ILE A 8 -6.18 4.82 4.88
N GLU A 9 -7.11 5.71 4.50
CA GLU A 9 -6.96 6.58 3.33
C GLU A 9 -5.74 7.49 3.45
N THR A 10 -5.49 8.03 4.65
CA THR A 10 -4.33 8.88 4.92
C THR A 10 -3.03 8.09 4.76
N ILE A 11 -2.95 6.89 5.35
CA ILE A 11 -1.78 6.00 5.21
C ILE A 11 -1.53 5.66 3.75
N ARG A 12 -2.59 5.34 3.00
CA ARG A 12 -2.51 5.03 1.57
C ARG A 12 -1.94 6.20 0.78
N SER A 13 -2.47 7.40 0.98
CA SER A 13 -2.02 8.63 0.30
C SER A 13 -0.55 8.93 0.59
N GLN A 14 -0.14 8.86 1.86
CA GLN A 14 1.24 9.08 2.27
C GLN A 14 2.21 8.04 1.69
N THR A 15 1.78 6.78 1.60
CA THR A 15 2.58 5.69 1.04
C THR A 15 2.76 5.85 -0.47
N LEU A 16 1.70 6.25 -1.19
CA LEU A 16 1.77 6.55 -2.61
C LEU A 16 2.67 7.75 -2.91
N ALA A 17 2.63 8.80 -2.08
CA ALA A 17 3.53 9.94 -2.21
C ALA A 17 5.00 9.52 -2.06
N GLN A 18 5.32 8.70 -1.04
CA GLN A 18 6.66 8.13 -0.88
C GLN A 18 7.07 7.30 -2.10
N LEU A 19 6.20 6.40 -2.59
CA LEU A 19 6.50 5.60 -3.80
C LEU A 19 6.78 6.47 -5.02
N ALA A 20 6.03 7.56 -5.21
CA ALA A 20 6.24 8.49 -6.31
C ALA A 20 7.61 9.19 -6.20
N GLU A 21 7.98 9.69 -5.02
CA GLU A 21 9.30 10.30 -4.77
C GLU A 21 10.43 9.31 -5.03
N LEU A 22 10.31 8.08 -4.53
CA LEU A 22 11.31 7.02 -4.69
C LEU A 22 11.51 6.62 -6.15
N ARG A 23 10.44 6.62 -6.94
CA ARG A 23 10.48 6.30 -8.38
C ARG A 23 10.93 7.48 -9.24
N ALA A 24 10.74 8.72 -8.79
CA ALA A 24 11.24 9.91 -9.48
C ALA A 24 12.77 10.02 -9.39
N ALA A 25 13.39 9.50 -8.33
CA ALA A 25 14.83 9.48 -8.14
C ALA A 25 15.30 8.09 -7.63
N PRO A 26 15.37 7.08 -8.50
CA PRO A 26 15.72 5.72 -8.08
C PRO A 26 17.15 5.70 -7.53
N LYS A 27 17.27 5.37 -6.24
CA LYS A 27 18.57 5.15 -5.59
C LYS A 27 18.99 3.70 -5.84
N PRO A 28 20.20 3.44 -6.34
CA PRO A 28 20.67 2.06 -6.41
C PRO A 28 20.95 1.55 -4.99
N THR A 29 20.98 0.23 -4.85
CA THR A 29 21.26 -0.43 -3.57
C THR A 29 22.70 -0.14 -3.18
N TYR A 30 22.93 0.42 -2.00
CA TYR A 30 24.26 0.69 -1.47
C TYR A 30 24.46 -0.02 -0.13
N ALA A 31 25.68 -0.50 0.09
CA ALA A 31 26.13 -1.00 1.38
C ALA A 31 26.73 0.16 2.17
N ILE A 32 26.27 0.37 3.41
CA ILE A 32 26.87 1.32 4.35
C ILE A 32 27.33 0.49 5.56
N ASP A 33 28.61 0.58 5.93
CA ASP A 33 29.18 -0.04 7.13
C ASP A 33 28.83 -1.54 7.33
N GLY A 34 28.80 -2.32 6.24
CA GLY A 34 28.49 -3.75 6.27
C GLY A 34 27.01 -4.10 6.35
N GLN A 35 26.11 -3.11 6.39
CA GLN A 35 24.67 -3.29 6.30
C GLN A 35 24.19 -3.00 4.87
N SER A 36 23.45 -3.95 4.30
CA SER A 36 22.83 -3.79 2.98
C SER A 36 21.51 -3.04 3.12
N VAL A 37 21.44 -1.80 2.65
CA VAL A 37 20.18 -1.05 2.56
C VAL A 37 19.53 -1.41 1.23
N SER A 38 18.63 -2.40 1.27
CA SER A 38 17.88 -2.82 0.08
C SER A 38 16.74 -1.84 -0.21
N TRP A 39 16.99 -0.93 -1.15
CA TRP A 39 15.97 0.01 -1.62
C TRP A 39 14.79 -0.72 -2.27
N THR A 40 15.06 -1.85 -2.93
CA THR A 40 14.04 -2.73 -3.50
C THR A 40 13.13 -3.30 -2.40
N ALA A 41 13.69 -3.82 -1.30
CA ALA A 41 12.90 -4.32 -0.18
C ALA A 41 12.02 -3.21 0.44
N TYR A 42 12.54 -1.98 0.52
CA TYR A 42 11.76 -0.85 1.00
C TYR A 42 10.62 -0.48 0.04
N VAL A 43 10.87 -0.38 -1.27
CA VAL A 43 9.82 -0.13 -2.27
C VAL A 43 8.76 -1.24 -2.24
N GLU A 44 9.17 -2.50 -2.15
CA GLU A 44 8.24 -3.63 -1.99
C GLU A 44 7.41 -3.51 -0.72
N SER A 45 8.00 -3.07 0.40
CA SER A 45 7.26 -2.86 1.65
C SER A 45 6.18 -1.80 1.50
N LEU A 46 6.46 -0.71 0.77
CA LEU A 46 5.48 0.34 0.50
C LEU A 46 4.36 -0.16 -0.42
N GLN A 47 4.68 -0.96 -1.44
CA GLN A 47 3.67 -1.59 -2.31
C GLN A 47 2.72 -2.48 -1.51
N ARG A 48 3.25 -3.36 -0.64
CA ARG A 48 2.42 -4.20 0.25
C ARG A 48 1.52 -3.39 1.17
N THR A 49 1.99 -2.24 1.65
CA THR A 49 1.16 -1.32 2.46
C THR A 49 0.01 -0.75 1.65
N VAL A 50 0.23 -0.33 0.40
CA VAL A 50 -0.86 0.13 -0.49
C VAL A 50 -1.86 -0.99 -0.74
N ASP A 51 -1.39 -2.20 -1.05
CA ASP A 51 -2.26 -3.36 -1.28
C ASP A 51 -3.12 -3.68 -0.04
N TRP A 52 -2.53 -3.59 1.16
CA TRP A 52 -3.25 -3.77 2.42
C TRP A 52 -4.30 -2.67 2.64
N CYS A 53 -3.98 -1.41 2.35
CA CYS A 53 -4.94 -0.31 2.43
C CYS A 53 -6.10 -0.53 1.47
N ASP A 54 -5.82 -0.91 0.23
CA ASP A 54 -6.84 -1.17 -0.80
C ASP A 54 -7.77 -2.31 -0.38
N ALA A 55 -7.23 -3.39 0.18
CA ALA A 55 -8.03 -4.49 0.72
C ALA A 55 -8.92 -4.04 1.88
N LYS A 56 -8.40 -3.25 2.83
CA LYS A 56 -9.17 -2.77 3.99
C LYS A 56 -10.27 -1.79 3.61
N LEU A 57 -10.01 -0.92 2.63
CA LEU A 57 -11.03 -0.01 2.11
C LEU A 57 -12.12 -0.76 1.36
N ALA A 58 -11.77 -1.81 0.61
CA ALA A 58 -12.72 -2.67 -0.07
C ALA A 58 -13.61 -3.47 0.92
N ASP A 59 -13.05 -3.98 2.02
CA ASP A 59 -13.81 -4.64 3.10
C ASP A 59 -14.90 -3.73 3.69
N GLY A 60 -14.69 -2.41 3.67
CA GLY A 60 -15.62 -1.42 4.18
C GLY A 60 -16.71 -0.98 3.19
N GLN A 61 -16.65 -1.41 1.92
CA GLN A 61 -17.63 -1.03 0.91
C GLN A 61 -18.83 -1.99 0.86
N PRO A 62 -20.06 -1.50 0.60
CA PRO A 62 -21.19 -2.36 0.29
C PRO A 62 -20.90 -3.21 -0.96
N TYR A 63 -21.30 -4.48 -0.94
CA TYR A 63 -21.20 -5.36 -2.10
C TYR A 63 -22.55 -6.03 -2.42
N GLU A 64 -22.79 -6.31 -3.71
CA GLU A 64 -24.00 -6.99 -4.20
C GLU A 64 -23.69 -8.47 -4.44
N ILE A 65 -24.51 -9.37 -3.89
CA ILE A 65 -24.49 -10.80 -4.21
C ILE A 65 -25.65 -11.09 -5.17
N ARG A 66 -25.33 -11.51 -6.40
CA ARG A 66 -26.31 -12.04 -7.34
C ARG A 66 -26.33 -13.55 -7.26
N THR A 67 -27.47 -14.12 -6.90
CA THR A 67 -27.70 -15.57 -6.92
C THR A 67 -28.64 -15.93 -8.07
N GLN A 68 -28.45 -17.12 -8.65
CA GLN A 68 -29.35 -17.68 -9.65
C GLN A 68 -29.83 -19.04 -9.17
N GLY A 69 -31.16 -19.21 -9.07
CA GLY A 69 -31.77 -20.50 -8.82
C GLY A 69 -31.79 -21.35 -10.09
N THR A 70 -31.37 -22.61 -9.97
CA THR A 70 -31.54 -23.65 -10.99
C THR A 70 -32.61 -24.64 -10.49
N THR A 71 -33.36 -25.27 -11.40
CA THR A 71 -34.46 -26.21 -11.09
C THR A 71 -34.14 -27.58 -11.65
#